data_AF-C6T8F1-F1
#
_entry.id   AF-C6T8F1-F1
#
_cell.length_a   1.000
_cell.length_b   1.000
_cell.length_c   1.000
_cell.angle_alpha   90.00
_cell.angle_beta   90.00
_cell.angle_gamma   90.00
#
_symmetry.space_group_name_H-M   'P 1'
#
loop_
_entity.id
_entity.type
_entity.pdbx_description
1 polymer ?
#
loop_
_entity_poly.entity_id
_entity_poly.type
_entity_poly.pdbx_seq_one_letter_code
_entity_poly.pdbx_strand_id
1 'polypeptide(L)'
;MTMGNKRAVICGVTYGKRKFKLEGTINDVNNMKNLLLDNFKFPIGCIRVLTEEQKDPNLIPTKKNILDSLNWLVKDCQSEDSLVFYFSGHGLQQPEDRKGDEIDGLDETICPVDFLREGMITDNEINSIIVQPLKQGVTLHAIIDACHSGTTLDLLYLCKKEKGSWKWKDNKPPHSKETMTTQTNGGLAICLSACEDGQMAADTAAFDGNRFSGLVTYLFSQIIRDNPEITYGGLLEKLHQEIGNIHQSKFSNSILKRIFHRKIDQDPHLSSSEKFDIATRIFKL
;
A
#
# COMPACT_ATOMS: atom_id res chain seq x y z
N MET A 1 -1.61 31.71 3.69
CA MET A 1 -1.38 30.40 4.30
C MET A 1 -0.41 29.66 3.40
N THR A 2 0.78 29.33 3.88
CA THR A 2 1.71 28.46 3.16
C THR A 2 1.12 27.06 3.14
N MET A 3 0.85 26.49 1.97
CA MET A 3 0.53 25.06 1.85
C MET A 3 1.72 24.25 2.40
N GLY A 4 1.46 23.22 3.20
CA GLY A 4 2.51 22.32 3.69
C GLY A 4 3.23 21.59 2.55
N ASN A 5 4.39 21.02 2.86
CA ASN A 5 5.22 20.39 1.84
C ASN A 5 4.63 19.05 1.41
N LYS A 6 4.73 18.75 0.12
CA LYS A 6 4.34 17.47 -0.45
C LYS A 6 5.57 16.66 -0.82
N ARG A 7 5.72 15.45 -0.26
CA ARG A 7 6.82 14.53 -0.59
C ARG A 7 6.33 13.12 -0.82
N ALA A 8 6.93 12.43 -1.79
CA ALA A 8 6.56 11.07 -2.10
C ALA A 8 7.78 10.17 -2.32
N VAL A 9 7.67 8.93 -1.87
CA VAL A 9 8.52 7.81 -2.28
C VAL A 9 7.64 6.84 -3.06
N ILE A 10 8.01 6.57 -4.31
CA ILE A 10 7.36 5.60 -5.19
C ILE A 10 8.37 4.49 -5.46
N CYS A 11 8.09 3.28 -5.02
CA CYS A 11 8.97 2.13 -5.15
C CYS A 11 8.29 1.04 -5.98
N GLY A 12 8.91 0.67 -7.10
CA GLY A 12 8.48 -0.45 -7.93
C GLY A 12 9.59 -1.48 -8.08
N VAL A 13 9.32 -2.73 -7.74
CA VAL A 13 10.28 -3.84 -7.83
C VAL A 13 9.79 -4.88 -8.84
N THR A 14 10.52 -5.01 -9.96
CA THR A 14 10.19 -5.93 -11.07
C THR A 14 10.85 -7.30 -10.93
N TYR A 15 11.93 -7.39 -10.16
CA TYR A 15 12.76 -8.59 -9.98
C TYR A 15 13.50 -9.08 -11.24
N GLY A 16 13.63 -8.20 -12.25
CA GLY A 16 14.46 -8.42 -13.44
C GLY A 16 14.18 -9.74 -14.18
N LYS A 17 15.21 -10.57 -14.41
CA LYS A 17 15.09 -11.86 -15.14
C LYS A 17 14.85 -13.06 -14.22
N ARG A 18 14.45 -12.84 -12.96
CA ARG A 18 14.19 -13.93 -12.02
C ARG A 18 12.88 -14.64 -12.37
N LYS A 19 12.69 -15.86 -11.86
CA LYS A 19 11.48 -16.67 -12.13
C LYS A 19 10.19 -16.00 -11.67
N PHE A 20 10.28 -15.08 -10.71
CA PHE A 20 9.19 -14.33 -10.11
C PHE A 20 9.11 -12.88 -10.60
N LYS A 21 9.49 -12.62 -11.85
CA LYS A 21 9.41 -11.29 -12.45
C LYS A 21 7.96 -10.76 -12.46
N LEU A 22 7.80 -9.46 -12.22
CA LEU A 22 6.56 -8.72 -12.44
C LEU A 22 6.68 -7.81 -13.68
N GLU A 23 5.68 -7.83 -14.56
CA GLU A 23 5.70 -7.06 -15.82
C GLU A 23 4.92 -5.74 -15.76
N GLY A 24 3.98 -5.59 -14.82
CA GLY A 24 3.13 -4.40 -14.67
C GLY A 24 3.74 -3.26 -13.84
N THR A 25 4.68 -3.58 -12.95
CA THR A 25 5.16 -2.67 -11.89
C THR A 25 5.68 -1.33 -12.39
N ILE A 26 6.38 -1.28 -13.54
CA ILE A 26 6.87 -0.01 -14.11
C ILE A 26 5.70 0.87 -14.59
N ASN A 27 4.66 0.27 -15.16
CA ASN A 27 3.46 1.00 -15.53
C ASN A 27 2.75 1.57 -14.29
N ASP A 28 2.70 0.79 -13.21
CA ASP A 28 2.05 1.20 -11.96
C ASP A 28 2.79 2.37 -11.31
N VAL A 29 4.12 2.31 -11.24
CA VAL A 29 5.01 3.42 -10.83
C VAL A 29 4.75 4.68 -11.64
N ASN A 30 4.67 4.56 -12.97
CA ASN A 30 4.43 5.71 -13.85
C ASN A 30 3.03 6.29 -13.66
N ASN A 31 2.00 5.44 -13.51
CA ASN A 31 0.64 5.87 -13.27
C ASN A 31 0.54 6.65 -11.95
N MET A 32 1.10 6.10 -10.87
CA MET A 32 1.11 6.75 -9.56
C MET A 32 1.88 8.07 -9.61
N LYS A 33 3.07 8.09 -10.23
CA LYS A 33 3.85 9.32 -10.41
C LYS A 33 3.05 10.40 -11.13
N ASN A 34 2.41 10.06 -12.23
CA ASN A 34 1.59 11.00 -13.00
C ASN A 34 0.37 11.45 -12.20
N LEU A 35 -0.28 10.57 -11.44
CA LEU A 35 -1.39 10.93 -10.56
C LEU A 35 -0.95 11.97 -9.51
N LEU A 36 0.21 11.78 -8.87
CA LEU A 36 0.75 12.74 -7.90
C LEU A 36 1.07 14.11 -8.53
N LEU A 37 1.66 14.12 -9.72
CA LEU A 37 2.02 15.36 -10.43
C LEU A 37 0.78 16.09 -10.94
N ASP A 38 -0.09 15.38 -11.65
CA ASP A 38 -1.16 15.98 -12.44
C ASP A 38 -2.39 16.29 -11.59
N ASN A 39 -2.76 15.41 -10.67
CA ASN A 39 -3.98 15.54 -9.88
C ASN A 39 -3.71 16.16 -8.51
N PHE A 40 -2.67 15.70 -7.81
CA PHE A 40 -2.37 16.15 -6.44
C PHE A 40 -1.29 17.23 -6.36
N LYS A 41 -0.69 17.63 -7.49
CA LYS A 41 0.26 18.75 -7.60
C LYS A 41 1.49 18.60 -6.70
N PHE A 42 2.00 17.38 -6.54
CA PHE A 42 3.29 17.15 -5.90
C PHE A 42 4.40 17.80 -6.74
N PRO A 43 5.35 18.54 -6.13
CA PRO A 43 6.49 19.05 -6.87
C PRO A 43 7.37 17.91 -7.39
N ILE A 44 7.80 17.96 -8.66
CA ILE A 44 8.61 16.90 -9.28
C ILE A 44 9.90 16.59 -8.51
N GLY A 45 10.55 17.61 -7.94
CA GLY A 45 11.77 17.46 -7.14
C GLY A 45 11.54 16.84 -5.75
N CYS A 46 10.27 16.68 -5.36
CA CYS A 46 9.86 16.09 -4.08
C CYS A 46 9.29 14.67 -4.24
N ILE A 47 9.47 14.04 -5.41
CA ILE A 47 9.09 12.65 -5.65
C ILE A 47 10.36 11.83 -5.90
N ARG A 48 10.69 10.92 -4.98
CA ARG A 48 11.73 9.91 -5.17
C ARG A 48 11.13 8.66 -5.80
N VAL A 49 11.67 8.23 -6.91
CA VAL A 49 11.24 7.02 -7.62
C VAL A 49 12.34 5.98 -7.56
N LEU A 50 12.04 4.81 -7.00
CA LEU A 50 12.95 3.68 -6.93
C LEU A 50 12.46 2.58 -7.87
N THR A 51 13.26 2.24 -8.87
CA THR A 51 13.03 1.12 -9.80
C THR A 51 14.34 0.57 -10.33
N GLU A 52 14.37 -0.68 -10.82
CA GLU A 52 15.58 -1.24 -11.44
C GLU A 52 15.99 -0.55 -12.76
N GLU A 53 15.13 0.33 -13.32
CA GLU A 53 15.43 1.13 -14.52
C GLU A 53 16.15 2.45 -14.21
N GLN A 54 16.32 2.78 -12.92
CA GLN A 54 17.01 4.01 -12.52
C GLN A 54 18.50 3.97 -12.89
N LYS A 55 19.02 5.11 -13.34
CA LYS A 55 20.46 5.27 -13.63
C LYS A 55 21.29 5.50 -12.36
N ASP A 56 20.71 6.15 -11.36
CA ASP A 56 21.36 6.36 -10.07
C ASP A 56 21.27 5.07 -9.24
N PRO A 57 22.40 4.45 -8.84
CA PRO A 57 22.40 3.25 -8.02
C PRO A 57 21.70 3.43 -6.66
N ASN A 58 21.60 4.65 -6.14
CA ASN A 58 20.88 4.95 -4.89
C ASN A 58 19.35 4.92 -5.06
N LEU A 59 18.86 4.87 -6.31
CA LEU A 59 17.45 4.77 -6.64
C LEU A 59 17.07 3.37 -7.15
N ILE A 60 17.98 2.39 -7.08
CA ILE A 60 17.61 0.98 -7.26
C ILE A 60 16.92 0.51 -5.97
N PRO A 61 15.80 -0.25 -6.01
CA PRO A 61 15.02 -0.62 -4.84
C PRO A 61 15.66 -1.78 -4.04
N THR A 62 16.87 -1.58 -3.55
CA THR A 62 17.54 -2.45 -2.56
C THR A 62 16.96 -2.21 -1.17
N LYS A 63 17.11 -3.18 -0.24
CA LYS A 63 16.63 -3.02 1.14
C LYS A 63 17.13 -1.70 1.73
N LYS A 64 18.44 -1.45 1.63
CA LYS A 64 19.08 -0.22 2.10
C LYS A 64 18.46 1.04 1.48
N ASN A 65 18.33 1.10 0.16
CA ASN A 65 17.85 2.31 -0.52
C ASN A 65 16.37 2.62 -0.25
N ILE A 66 15.56 1.57 -0.07
CA ILE A 66 14.16 1.73 0.34
C ILE A 66 14.12 2.35 1.74
N LEU A 67 14.83 1.76 2.71
CA LEU A 67 14.87 2.28 4.09
C LEU A 67 15.42 3.72 4.16
N ASP A 68 16.47 4.04 3.40
CA ASP A 68 17.01 5.40 3.32
C ASP A 68 16.01 6.39 2.72
N SER A 69 15.22 5.96 1.74
CA SER A 69 14.19 6.77 1.11
C SER A 69 12.99 6.99 2.02
N LEU A 70 12.58 5.97 2.78
CA LEU A 70 11.56 6.09 3.82
C LEU A 70 11.98 7.07 4.93
N ASN A 71 13.25 7.01 5.37
CA ASN A 71 13.79 7.99 6.32
C ASN A 71 13.76 9.41 5.74
N TRP A 72 14.11 9.58 4.46
CA TRP A 72 14.01 10.88 3.80
C TRP A 72 12.57 11.39 3.68
N LEU A 73 11.58 10.50 3.50
CA LEU A 73 10.18 10.87 3.36
C LEU A 73 9.68 11.65 4.58
N VAL A 74 9.99 11.15 5.78
CA VAL A 74 9.54 11.75 7.04
C VAL A 74 10.50 12.79 7.62
N LYS A 75 11.73 12.89 7.09
CA LYS A 75 12.77 13.79 7.61
C LYS A 75 12.26 15.23 7.70
N ASP A 76 12.46 15.87 8.85
CA ASP A 76 12.13 17.29 9.08
C ASP A 76 10.67 17.69 8.77
N CYS A 77 9.74 16.73 8.77
CA CYS A 77 8.32 17.01 8.51
C CYS A 77 7.75 18.07 9.48
N GLN A 78 6.90 18.92 8.93
CA GLN A 78 6.21 20.01 9.62
C GLN A 78 4.69 19.81 9.53
N SER A 79 3.96 20.49 10.42
CA SER A 79 2.50 20.51 10.37
C SER A 79 2.00 20.91 8.97
N GLU A 80 0.92 20.28 8.50
CA GLU A 80 0.34 20.40 7.16
C GLU A 80 1.13 19.71 6.02
N ASP A 81 2.27 19.08 6.29
CA ASP A 81 2.97 18.28 5.28
C ASP A 81 2.12 17.05 4.87
N SER A 82 2.17 16.72 3.58
CA SER A 82 1.54 15.54 3.00
C SER A 82 2.59 14.60 2.41
N LEU A 83 2.61 13.38 2.93
CA LEU A 83 3.60 12.36 2.61
C LEU A 83 2.93 11.19 1.89
N VAL A 84 3.55 10.69 0.83
CA VAL A 84 3.06 9.50 0.11
C VAL A 84 4.15 8.44 0.07
N PHE A 85 3.82 7.23 0.49
CA PHE A 85 4.61 6.04 0.19
C PHE A 85 3.81 5.12 -0.73
N TYR A 86 4.31 4.88 -1.92
CA TYR A 86 3.73 3.91 -2.86
C TYR A 86 4.68 2.74 -3.05
N PHE A 87 4.16 1.53 -2.97
CA PHE A 87 4.89 0.31 -3.26
C PHE A 87 4.12 -0.57 -4.25
N SER A 88 4.80 -1.06 -5.30
CA SER A 88 4.33 -2.14 -6.17
C SER A 88 5.42 -3.19 -6.31
N GLY A 89 5.09 -4.44 -5.99
CA GLY A 89 6.05 -5.53 -5.94
C GLY A 89 5.49 -6.78 -5.28
N HIS A 90 6.37 -7.71 -4.92
CA HIS A 90 6.01 -8.85 -4.08
C HIS A 90 5.89 -8.43 -2.62
N GLY A 91 4.85 -8.96 -1.98
CA GLY A 91 4.73 -9.03 -0.54
C GLY A 91 4.62 -10.49 -0.11
N LEU A 92 5.19 -10.80 1.05
CA LEU A 92 5.26 -12.13 1.64
C LEU A 92 5.03 -12.03 3.15
N GLN A 93 4.73 -13.16 3.78
CA GLN A 93 4.64 -13.28 5.23
C GLN A 93 5.88 -13.99 5.79
N GLN A 94 6.30 -13.62 6.98
CA GLN A 94 7.28 -14.37 7.77
C GLN A 94 6.78 -14.53 9.22
N PRO A 95 7.29 -15.51 10.00
CA PRO A 95 6.96 -15.59 11.43
C PRO A 95 7.28 -14.28 12.15
N GLU A 96 6.39 -13.86 13.06
CA GLU A 96 6.53 -12.63 13.83
C GLU A 96 7.92 -12.50 14.49
N ASP A 97 8.56 -11.36 14.31
CA ASP A 97 9.83 -11.03 14.93
C ASP A 97 9.66 -10.74 16.44
N ARG A 98 8.46 -10.29 16.88
CA ARG A 98 8.18 -9.94 18.28
C ARG A 98 6.93 -10.61 18.82
N LYS A 99 7.11 -11.83 19.30
CA LYS A 99 6.06 -12.67 19.92
C LYS A 99 4.83 -11.92 20.47
N GLY A 100 3.69 -12.09 19.80
CA GLY A 100 2.39 -11.57 20.20
C GLY A 100 2.08 -10.16 19.70
N ASP A 101 2.87 -9.61 18.78
CA ASP A 101 2.56 -8.37 18.08
C ASP A 101 1.66 -8.58 16.86
N GLU A 102 1.53 -9.81 16.32
CA GLU A 102 0.61 -10.11 15.24
C GLU A 102 -0.59 -10.97 15.67
N ILE A 103 -1.75 -10.73 15.05
CA ILE A 103 -3.00 -11.45 15.38
C ILE A 103 -2.91 -12.91 14.88
N ASP A 104 -2.30 -13.12 13.73
CA ASP A 104 -2.07 -14.43 13.12
C ASP A 104 -0.64 -14.96 13.37
N GLY A 105 0.22 -14.16 14.00
CA GLY A 105 1.61 -14.48 14.32
C GLY A 105 2.56 -14.37 13.12
N LEU A 106 2.19 -13.62 12.08
CA LEU A 106 2.99 -13.44 10.87
C LEU A 106 3.19 -11.93 10.57
N ASP A 107 4.45 -11.49 10.47
CA ASP A 107 4.76 -10.16 9.95
C ASP A 107 4.50 -10.12 8.43
N GLU A 108 3.82 -9.08 7.97
CA GLU A 108 3.73 -8.76 6.55
C GLU A 108 5.01 -8.09 6.08
N THR A 109 5.44 -8.41 4.85
CA THR A 109 6.71 -7.90 4.33
C THR A 109 6.57 -7.41 2.90
N ILE A 110 7.39 -6.41 2.54
CA ILE A 110 7.68 -6.07 1.15
C ILE A 110 9.03 -6.65 0.76
N CYS A 111 9.17 -7.05 -0.51
CA CYS A 111 10.39 -7.66 -1.03
C CYS A 111 11.23 -6.66 -1.86
N PRO A 112 12.36 -6.15 -1.34
CA PRO A 112 13.35 -5.41 -2.14
C PRO A 112 13.95 -6.26 -3.26
N VAL A 113 14.64 -5.66 -4.23
CA VAL A 113 15.26 -6.42 -5.33
C VAL A 113 16.32 -7.43 -4.85
N ASP A 114 16.95 -7.16 -3.71
CA ASP A 114 18.00 -7.97 -3.09
C ASP A 114 17.52 -8.79 -1.89
N PHE A 115 16.20 -8.99 -1.73
CA PHE A 115 15.62 -9.69 -0.58
C PHE A 115 16.17 -11.11 -0.34
N LEU A 116 16.59 -11.82 -1.40
CA LEU A 116 17.22 -13.15 -1.28
C LEU A 116 18.57 -13.12 -0.53
N ARG A 117 19.22 -11.95 -0.46
CA ARG A 117 20.52 -11.76 0.22
C ARG A 117 20.38 -10.93 1.50
N GLU A 118 19.63 -9.84 1.45
CA GLU A 118 19.50 -8.88 2.56
C GLU A 118 18.25 -9.09 3.42
N GLY A 119 17.38 -10.03 3.03
CA GLY A 119 16.08 -10.24 3.67
C GLY A 119 14.99 -9.28 3.18
N MET A 120 13.77 -9.54 3.62
CA MET A 120 12.59 -8.73 3.33
C MET A 120 12.56 -7.50 4.26
N ILE A 121 11.63 -6.56 4.03
CA ILE A 121 11.37 -5.45 4.96
C ILE A 121 10.02 -5.69 5.61
N THR A 122 9.98 -5.78 6.94
CA THR A 122 8.73 -6.01 7.69
C THR A 122 7.89 -4.74 7.81
N ASP A 123 6.59 -4.91 8.00
CA ASP A 123 5.64 -3.90 8.46
C ASP A 123 6.11 -3.18 9.73
N ASN A 124 6.65 -3.91 10.69
CA ASN A 124 7.32 -3.40 11.89
C ASN A 124 8.46 -2.41 11.55
N GLU A 125 9.34 -2.75 10.60
CA GLU A 125 10.40 -1.87 10.11
C GLU A 125 9.81 -0.61 9.45
N ILE A 126 8.83 -0.78 8.55
CA ILE A 126 8.14 0.33 7.86
C ILE A 126 7.48 1.26 8.88
N ASN A 127 6.70 0.71 9.82
CA ASN A 127 5.97 1.42 10.85
C ASN A 127 6.90 2.30 11.70
N SER A 128 8.01 1.73 12.16
CA SER A 128 8.99 2.44 12.98
C SER A 128 9.60 3.65 12.26
N ILE A 129 9.76 3.58 10.94
CA ILE A 129 10.38 4.63 10.14
C ILE A 129 9.37 5.70 9.71
N ILE A 130 8.19 5.31 9.23
CA ILE A 130 7.26 6.27 8.60
C ILE A 130 5.97 6.53 9.36
N VAL A 131 5.59 5.72 10.35
CA VAL A 131 4.34 5.90 11.11
C VAL A 131 4.61 6.52 12.48
N GLN A 132 5.44 5.88 13.30
CA GLN A 132 5.71 6.34 14.66
C GLN A 132 6.23 7.79 14.73
N PRO A 133 7.12 8.25 13.81
CA PRO A 133 7.67 9.60 13.89
C PRO A 133 6.70 10.72 13.46
N LEU A 134 5.53 10.40 12.89
CA LEU A 134 4.63 11.40 12.31
C LEU A 134 4.12 12.40 13.34
N LYS A 135 4.47 13.67 13.14
CA LYS A 135 4.12 14.78 14.03
C LYS A 135 2.70 15.29 13.77
N GLN A 136 2.16 16.01 14.74
CA GLN A 136 0.86 16.66 14.64
C GLN A 136 0.69 17.49 13.35
N GLY A 137 -0.41 17.21 12.64
CA GLY A 137 -0.77 17.87 11.37
C GLY A 137 -0.05 17.32 10.14
N VAL A 138 0.89 16.37 10.28
CA VAL A 138 1.45 15.62 9.15
C VAL A 138 0.47 14.52 8.76
N THR A 139 0.21 14.35 7.47
CA THR A 139 -0.53 13.20 6.94
C THR A 139 0.38 12.32 6.07
N LEU A 140 0.39 11.02 6.34
CA LEU A 140 1.01 10.00 5.51
C LEU A 140 -0.07 9.13 4.87
N HIS A 141 0.05 8.95 3.55
CA HIS A 141 -0.68 7.97 2.79
C HIS A 141 0.27 6.89 2.27
N ALA A 142 0.05 5.66 2.70
CA ALA A 142 0.64 4.50 2.08
C ALA A 142 -0.35 3.89 1.07
N ILE A 143 0.13 3.58 -0.14
CA ILE A 143 -0.62 2.82 -1.15
C ILE A 143 0.22 1.62 -1.52
N ILE A 144 -0.24 0.41 -1.16
CA ILE A 144 0.53 -0.83 -1.27
C ILE A 144 -0.18 -1.78 -2.25
N ASP A 145 0.46 -2.00 -3.40
CA ASP A 145 0.03 -2.97 -4.42
C ASP A 145 0.96 -4.19 -4.36
N ALA A 146 0.69 -5.05 -3.37
CA ALA A 146 1.45 -6.27 -3.10
C ALA A 146 0.55 -7.36 -2.48
N CYS A 147 0.85 -8.63 -2.71
CA CYS A 147 0.16 -9.74 -2.03
C CYS A 147 0.42 -9.68 -0.52
N HIS A 148 -0.53 -10.16 0.29
CA HIS A 148 -0.42 -10.18 1.76
C HIS A 148 -0.08 -8.79 2.33
N SER A 149 -0.78 -7.75 1.88
CA SER A 149 -0.50 -6.36 2.30
C SER A 149 -1.58 -5.75 3.20
N GLY A 150 -2.47 -6.59 3.76
CA GLY A 150 -3.62 -6.15 4.54
C GLY A 150 -3.24 -5.31 5.77
N THR A 151 -2.07 -5.58 6.35
CA THR A 151 -1.56 -4.95 7.57
C THR A 151 -0.15 -4.37 7.44
N THR A 152 0.39 -4.13 6.23
CA THR A 152 1.80 -3.69 5.96
C THR A 152 2.33 -2.47 6.73
N LEU A 153 1.48 -1.74 7.46
CA LEU A 153 1.85 -0.60 8.30
C LEU A 153 1.42 -0.75 9.77
N ASP A 154 0.91 -1.90 10.21
CA ASP A 154 0.41 -2.20 11.57
C ASP A 154 -0.58 -1.19 12.12
N LEU A 155 -1.39 -0.58 11.26
CA LEU A 155 -2.27 0.52 11.68
C LEU A 155 -3.38 0.03 12.61
N LEU A 156 -3.66 0.82 13.65
CA LEU A 156 -4.57 0.47 14.75
C LEU A 156 -6.01 0.14 14.32
N TYR A 157 -6.45 0.64 13.17
CA TYR A 157 -7.83 0.49 12.71
C TYR A 157 -7.89 0.00 11.28
N LEU A 158 -8.72 -1.02 11.04
CA LEU A 158 -8.99 -1.58 9.72
C LEU A 158 -10.46 -1.32 9.34
N CYS A 159 -10.70 -0.81 8.15
CA CYS A 159 -12.02 -0.58 7.61
C CYS A 159 -12.50 -1.81 6.85
N LYS A 160 -13.57 -2.46 7.34
CA LYS A 160 -14.15 -3.65 6.73
C LYS A 160 -15.58 -3.39 6.28
N LYS A 161 -15.98 -3.98 5.15
CA LYS A 161 -17.37 -3.93 4.68
C LYS A 161 -18.20 -4.98 5.43
N GLU A 162 -19.11 -4.53 6.28
CA GLU A 162 -20.04 -5.39 7.03
C GLU A 162 -21.50 -5.05 6.68
N LYS A 163 -22.26 -6.07 6.28
CA LYS A 163 -23.69 -5.94 5.94
C LYS A 163 -23.97 -4.78 4.97
N GLY A 164 -23.09 -4.59 3.98
CA GLY A 164 -23.21 -3.54 2.96
C GLY A 164 -22.68 -2.16 3.38
N SER A 165 -22.08 -2.02 4.57
CA SER A 165 -21.55 -0.74 5.07
C SER A 165 -20.10 -0.87 5.53
N TRP A 166 -19.26 0.11 5.18
CA TRP A 166 -17.87 0.19 5.61
C TRP A 166 -17.77 0.65 7.07
N LYS A 167 -17.04 -0.09 7.91
CA LYS A 167 -16.91 0.19 9.35
C LYS A 167 -15.49 -0.02 9.83
N TRP A 168 -15.03 0.89 10.69
CA TRP A 168 -13.76 0.73 11.42
C TRP A 168 -13.85 -0.38 12.46
N LYS A 169 -12.83 -1.24 12.47
CA LYS A 169 -12.57 -2.28 13.46
C LYS A 169 -11.21 -2.04 14.09
N ASP A 170 -11.10 -2.42 15.35
CA ASP A 170 -9.81 -2.37 16.03
C ASP A 170 -8.94 -3.50 15.49
N ASN A 171 -7.69 -3.17 15.16
CA ASN A 171 -6.66 -4.07 14.64
C ASN A 171 -5.50 -4.16 15.64
N LYS A 172 -5.79 -4.01 16.94
CA LYS A 172 -4.76 -4.01 17.98
C LYS A 172 -4.33 -5.45 18.28
N PRO A 173 -3.02 -5.70 18.46
CA PRO A 173 -2.53 -7.01 18.88
C PRO A 173 -3.09 -7.39 20.26
N PRO A 174 -3.35 -8.69 20.53
CA PRO A 174 -3.93 -9.14 21.81
C PRO A 174 -3.09 -8.78 23.04
N HIS A 175 -1.77 -8.67 22.86
CA HIS A 175 -0.81 -8.33 23.92
C HIS A 175 -0.42 -6.85 23.95
N SER A 176 -0.98 -6.02 23.06
CA SER A 176 -0.78 -4.58 23.13
C SER A 176 -1.35 -4.05 24.46
N LYS A 177 -0.61 -3.19 25.15
CA LYS A 177 -1.11 -2.56 26.38
C LYS A 177 -2.44 -1.89 26.06
N GLU A 178 -3.48 -2.17 26.85
CA GLU A 178 -4.84 -1.57 26.71
C GLU A 178 -4.80 -0.04 26.57
N THR A 179 -3.73 0.61 27.05
CA THR A 179 -3.49 2.05 27.01
C THR A 179 -2.87 2.59 25.72
N MET A 180 -2.54 1.77 24.72
CA MET A 180 -2.01 2.24 23.43
C MET A 180 -3.13 2.89 22.61
N THR A 181 -3.36 4.18 22.85
CA THR A 181 -4.36 5.02 22.18
C THR A 181 -3.80 5.79 20.99
N THR A 182 -2.47 5.84 20.86
CA THR A 182 -1.76 6.56 19.80
C THR A 182 -0.59 5.71 19.30
N GLN A 183 -0.44 5.62 17.98
CA GLN A 183 0.67 4.93 17.31
C GLN A 183 1.68 5.91 16.69
N THR A 184 1.26 7.17 16.53
CA THR A 184 2.04 8.26 15.94
C THR A 184 2.32 9.35 16.99
N ASN A 185 3.23 10.28 16.68
CA ASN A 185 3.45 11.50 17.47
C ASN A 185 2.41 12.61 17.16
N GLY A 186 1.14 12.22 16.96
CA GLY A 186 0.02 13.11 16.68
C GLY A 186 -0.29 13.32 15.19
N GLY A 187 0.51 12.76 14.28
CA GLY A 187 0.21 12.75 12.86
C GLY A 187 -0.78 11.66 12.46
N LEU A 188 -1.22 11.69 11.21
CA LEU A 188 -2.19 10.75 10.64
C LEU A 188 -1.52 9.83 9.63
N ALA A 189 -1.57 8.52 9.85
CA ALA A 189 -1.19 7.52 8.85
C ALA A 189 -2.44 6.83 8.31
N ILE A 190 -2.54 6.73 6.99
CA ILE A 190 -3.59 6.02 6.27
C ILE A 190 -2.93 5.06 5.29
N CYS A 191 -3.37 3.81 5.23
CA CYS A 191 -2.91 2.84 4.24
C CYS A 191 -4.09 2.35 3.39
N LEU A 192 -3.91 2.33 2.07
CA LEU A 192 -4.75 1.65 1.11
C LEU A 192 -3.96 0.49 0.53
N SER A 193 -4.45 -0.75 0.68
CA SER A 193 -3.77 -1.93 0.15
C SER A 193 -4.68 -2.82 -0.68
N ALA A 194 -4.06 -3.50 -1.64
CA ALA A 194 -4.71 -4.52 -2.47
C ALA A 194 -4.49 -5.90 -1.81
N CYS A 195 -5.45 -6.37 -1.01
CA CYS A 195 -5.28 -7.62 -0.28
C CYS A 195 -5.96 -8.78 -0.99
N GLU A 196 -5.26 -9.92 -1.12
CA GLU A 196 -5.88 -11.21 -1.44
C GLU A 196 -6.35 -11.89 -0.16
N ASP A 197 -7.65 -12.23 -0.09
CA ASP A 197 -8.24 -12.90 1.07
C ASP A 197 -7.69 -14.33 1.17
N GLY A 198 -7.12 -14.64 2.33
CA GLY A 198 -6.28 -15.81 2.56
C GLY A 198 -6.86 -17.17 2.15
N GLN A 199 -6.11 -17.87 1.30
CA GLN A 199 -5.83 -19.30 1.48
C GLN A 199 -4.37 -19.56 1.11
N MET A 200 -3.57 -19.94 2.13
CA MET A 200 -2.29 -20.64 2.03
C MET A 200 -1.61 -20.59 0.65
N ALA A 201 -0.76 -19.59 0.44
CA ALA A 201 0.31 -19.73 -0.55
C ALA A 201 1.36 -20.69 0.03
N ALA A 202 1.02 -21.97 0.14
CA ALA A 202 2.00 -23.02 0.37
C ALA A 202 3.01 -22.95 -0.78
N ASP A 203 4.25 -22.59 -0.44
CA ASP A 203 5.52 -22.75 -1.16
C ASP A 203 5.41 -23.25 -2.60
N THR A 204 4.97 -22.36 -3.51
CA THR A 204 5.27 -22.32 -4.97
C THR A 204 4.37 -21.32 -5.69
N ALA A 205 3.20 -20.99 -5.12
CA ALA A 205 2.20 -20.12 -5.77
C ALA A 205 2.46 -18.61 -5.65
N ALA A 206 3.26 -18.15 -4.68
CA ALA A 206 3.58 -16.72 -4.47
C ALA A 206 4.44 -16.12 -5.61
N PHE A 207 5.06 -16.97 -6.43
CA PHE A 207 5.99 -16.58 -7.49
C PHE A 207 5.43 -16.76 -8.90
N ASP A 208 4.19 -17.24 -9.03
CA ASP A 208 3.53 -17.45 -10.31
C ASP A 208 2.89 -16.13 -10.77
N GLY A 209 3.72 -15.31 -11.41
CA GLY A 209 3.42 -14.01 -12.05
C GLY A 209 2.00 -13.49 -11.90
N ASN A 210 1.78 -12.65 -10.89
CA ASN A 210 0.48 -12.11 -10.57
C ASN A 210 0.03 -11.10 -11.64
N ARG A 211 -0.78 -11.56 -12.61
CA ARG A 211 -1.33 -10.74 -13.71
C ARG A 211 -2.26 -9.60 -13.24
N PHE A 212 -2.52 -9.48 -11.94
CA PHE A 212 -3.49 -8.55 -11.38
C PHE A 212 -2.88 -7.48 -10.46
N SER A 213 -1.57 -7.52 -10.13
CA SER A 213 -0.89 -6.54 -9.24
C SER A 213 -0.73 -5.12 -9.79
N GLY A 214 -1.44 -4.79 -10.87
CA GLY A 214 -1.54 -3.43 -11.42
C GLY A 214 -2.98 -3.00 -11.69
N LEU A 215 -3.95 -3.91 -11.50
CA LEU A 215 -5.37 -3.60 -11.70
C LEU A 215 -5.85 -2.63 -10.63
N VAL A 216 -5.46 -2.84 -9.37
CA VAL A 216 -5.89 -1.96 -8.27
C VAL A 216 -5.26 -0.58 -8.41
N THR A 217 -3.95 -0.48 -8.69
CA THR A 217 -3.31 0.82 -8.98
C THR A 217 -3.98 1.54 -10.16
N TYR A 218 -4.31 0.81 -11.23
CA TYR A 218 -5.00 1.36 -12.39
C TYR A 218 -6.39 1.90 -12.02
N LEU A 219 -7.24 1.08 -11.40
CA LEU A 219 -8.59 1.45 -11.00
C LEU A 219 -8.58 2.61 -10.00
N PHE A 220 -7.70 2.58 -9.00
CA PHE A 220 -7.51 3.65 -8.03
C PHE A 220 -7.21 4.98 -8.73
N SER A 221 -6.23 4.97 -9.63
CA SER A 221 -5.82 6.18 -10.35
C SER A 221 -6.93 6.70 -11.26
N GLN A 222 -7.63 5.79 -11.95
CA GLN A 222 -8.73 6.17 -12.84
C GLN A 222 -9.91 6.77 -12.05
N ILE A 223 -10.35 6.09 -10.98
CA ILE A 223 -11.47 6.55 -10.14
C ILE A 223 -11.20 7.94 -9.58
N ILE A 224 -9.97 8.21 -9.12
CA ILE A 224 -9.60 9.53 -8.60
C ILE A 224 -9.63 10.60 -9.71
N ARG A 225 -9.10 10.30 -10.90
CA ARG A 225 -9.12 11.24 -12.03
C ARG A 225 -10.56 11.59 -12.44
N ASP A 226 -11.44 10.61 -12.44
CA ASP A 226 -12.85 10.77 -12.82
C ASP A 226 -13.69 11.43 -11.71
N ASN A 227 -13.21 11.41 -10.46
CA ASN A 227 -13.96 11.89 -9.29
C ASN A 227 -13.03 12.72 -8.35
N PRO A 228 -12.69 13.97 -8.70
CA PRO A 228 -11.71 14.77 -7.96
C PRO A 228 -12.06 15.08 -6.49
N GLU A 229 -13.34 15.00 -6.13
CA GLU A 229 -13.84 15.25 -4.77
C GLU A 229 -14.37 13.98 -4.09
N ILE A 230 -13.92 12.81 -4.54
CA ILE A 230 -14.36 11.53 -3.98
C ILE A 230 -14.00 11.41 -2.49
N THR A 231 -14.91 10.86 -1.69
CA THR A 231 -14.65 10.56 -0.28
C THR A 231 -13.95 9.21 -0.13
N TYR A 232 -13.31 8.94 1.02
CA TYR A 232 -12.68 7.63 1.26
C TYR A 232 -13.68 6.48 1.10
N GLY A 233 -14.90 6.65 1.62
CA GLY A 233 -15.99 5.67 1.48
C GLY A 233 -16.44 5.53 0.02
N GLY A 234 -16.53 6.64 -0.72
CA GLY A 234 -16.84 6.60 -2.15
C GLY A 234 -15.77 5.88 -2.97
N LEU A 235 -14.50 6.10 -2.65
CA LEU A 235 -13.36 5.45 -3.30
C LEU A 235 -13.37 3.94 -3.05
N LEU A 236 -13.52 3.53 -1.79
CA LEU A 236 -13.64 2.12 -1.41
C LEU A 236 -14.81 1.43 -2.11
N GLU A 237 -15.97 2.09 -2.16
CA GLU A 237 -17.15 1.51 -2.79
C GLU A 237 -16.97 1.35 -4.31
N LYS A 238 -16.42 2.36 -4.99
CA LYS A 238 -16.13 2.25 -6.43
C LYS A 238 -15.07 1.18 -6.73
N LEU A 239 -13.98 1.13 -5.96
CA LEU A 239 -12.95 0.09 -6.12
C LEU A 239 -13.56 -1.31 -5.98
N HIS A 240 -14.33 -1.54 -4.92
CA HIS A 240 -14.99 -2.82 -4.69
C HIS A 240 -16.00 -3.18 -5.80
N GLN A 241 -16.77 -2.20 -6.30
CA GLN A 241 -17.71 -2.42 -7.40
C GLN A 241 -17.00 -2.75 -8.72
N GLU A 242 -15.96 -2.00 -9.09
CA GLU A 242 -15.22 -2.24 -10.34
C GLU A 242 -14.52 -3.61 -10.32
N ILE A 243 -13.90 -3.97 -9.20
CA ILE A 243 -13.30 -5.30 -9.04
C ILE A 243 -14.38 -6.40 -9.15
N GLY A 244 -15.52 -6.22 -8.48
CA GLY A 244 -16.66 -7.13 -8.58
C GLY A 244 -17.23 -7.27 -10.01
N ASN A 245 -17.32 -6.18 -10.77
CA ASN A 245 -17.78 -6.18 -12.17
C ASN A 245 -16.81 -6.94 -13.09
N ILE A 246 -15.51 -6.78 -12.85
CA ILE A 246 -14.47 -7.54 -13.55
C ILE A 246 -14.62 -9.03 -13.23
N HIS A 247 -15.01 -9.41 -12.01
CA HIS A 247 -15.28 -10.83 -11.69
C HIS A 247 -16.48 -11.35 -12.48
N GLN A 248 -17.60 -10.62 -12.49
CA GLN A 248 -18.84 -11.07 -13.15
C GLN A 248 -18.68 -11.17 -14.67
N SER A 249 -18.03 -10.20 -15.31
CA SER A 249 -17.77 -10.20 -16.76
C SER A 249 -16.84 -11.33 -17.22
N LYS A 250 -15.97 -11.85 -16.33
CA LYS A 250 -15.13 -13.03 -16.62
C LYS A 250 -15.92 -14.34 -16.69
N PHE A 251 -17.06 -14.46 -16.01
CA PHE A 251 -17.86 -15.69 -16.03
C PHE A 251 -18.69 -15.87 -17.31
N SER A 252 -18.84 -14.84 -18.15
CA SER A 252 -19.64 -14.89 -19.39
C SER A 252 -18.85 -15.28 -20.65
N ASN A 253 -17.52 -15.14 -20.69
CA ASN A 253 -16.69 -15.40 -21.88
C ASN A 253 -15.80 -16.66 -21.75
N SER A 254 -16.06 -17.68 -22.59
CA SER A 254 -15.43 -19.02 -22.50
C SER A 254 -13.92 -19.05 -22.80
N ILE A 255 -13.41 -18.09 -23.58
CA ILE A 255 -11.98 -17.98 -23.93
C ILE A 255 -11.17 -17.39 -22.76
N LEU A 256 -11.74 -16.41 -22.04
CA LEU A 256 -11.10 -15.80 -20.87
C LEU A 256 -11.07 -16.75 -19.67
N LYS A 257 -12.06 -17.65 -19.54
CA LYS A 257 -12.04 -18.78 -18.58
C LYS A 257 -10.78 -19.64 -18.69
N ARG A 258 -10.26 -19.85 -19.91
CA ARG A 258 -9.09 -20.74 -20.15
C ARG A 258 -7.75 -20.07 -19.92
N ILE A 259 -7.69 -18.73 -19.94
CA ILE A 259 -6.47 -17.94 -19.77
C ILE A 259 -6.29 -17.49 -18.30
N PHE A 260 -7.39 -17.40 -17.54
CA PHE A 260 -7.43 -16.82 -16.19
C PHE A 260 -8.08 -17.79 -15.20
N HIS A 261 -7.33 -18.81 -14.77
CA HIS A 261 -7.81 -19.92 -13.92
C HIS A 261 -7.98 -19.58 -12.43
N ARG A 262 -7.59 -18.39 -11.98
CA ARG A 262 -7.72 -17.98 -10.56
C ARG A 262 -8.71 -16.82 -10.42
N LYS A 263 -9.54 -16.93 -9.38
CA LYS A 263 -10.38 -15.85 -8.85
C LYS A 263 -9.45 -14.66 -8.57
N ILE A 264 -9.81 -13.46 -9.01
CA ILE A 264 -9.20 -12.28 -8.40
C ILE A 264 -9.88 -12.23 -7.04
N ASP A 265 -9.16 -12.59 -5.99
CA ASP A 265 -9.57 -12.25 -4.64
C ASP A 265 -8.72 -11.02 -4.32
N GLN A 266 -9.21 -9.83 -4.64
CA GLN A 266 -8.57 -8.58 -4.25
C GLN A 266 -9.65 -7.64 -3.76
N ASP A 267 -9.80 -7.48 -2.44
CA ASP A 267 -10.67 -6.45 -1.89
C ASP A 267 -9.81 -5.27 -1.40
N PRO A 268 -10.20 -4.02 -1.70
CA PRO A 268 -9.46 -2.86 -1.24
C PRO A 268 -9.55 -2.77 0.28
N HIS A 269 -8.41 -2.77 0.94
CA HIS A 269 -8.31 -2.59 2.39
C HIS A 269 -7.92 -1.14 2.69
N LEU A 270 -8.63 -0.52 3.63
CA LEU A 270 -8.27 0.78 4.19
C LEU A 270 -7.95 0.60 5.67
N SER A 271 -6.74 0.98 6.08
CA SER A 271 -6.37 1.04 7.48
C SER A 271 -5.87 2.44 7.86
N SER A 272 -5.91 2.77 9.15
CA SER A 272 -5.60 4.11 9.65
C SER A 272 -5.11 4.08 11.10
N SER A 273 -4.24 5.02 11.46
CA SER A 273 -3.79 5.22 12.84
C SER A 273 -4.90 5.78 13.75
N GLU A 274 -5.94 6.40 13.17
CA GLU A 274 -7.13 6.89 13.89
C GLU A 274 -8.42 6.66 13.08
N LYS A 275 -9.57 6.60 13.77
CA LYS A 275 -10.88 6.52 13.11
C LYS A 275 -11.31 7.91 12.61
N PHE A 276 -11.88 7.96 11.41
CA PHE A 276 -12.51 9.16 10.86
C PHE A 276 -13.75 8.81 10.03
N ASP A 277 -14.60 9.81 9.77
CA ASP A 277 -15.80 9.60 8.93
C ASP A 277 -15.41 9.48 7.45
N ILE A 278 -15.36 8.23 6.97
CA ILE A 278 -15.02 7.92 5.57
C ILE A 278 -16.09 8.40 4.59
N ALA A 279 -17.34 8.60 5.01
CA ALA A 279 -18.42 8.97 4.12
C ALA A 279 -18.34 10.46 3.74
N THR A 280 -17.79 11.29 4.62
CA THR A 280 -17.70 12.75 4.45
C THR A 280 -16.29 13.25 4.19
N ARG A 281 -15.25 12.52 4.63
CA ARG A 281 -13.86 12.93 4.40
C ARG A 281 -13.47 12.75 2.94
N ILE A 282 -13.15 13.85 2.26
CA ILE A 282 -12.63 13.84 0.88
C ILE A 282 -11.23 13.22 0.86
N PHE A 283 -10.98 12.33 -0.11
CA PHE A 283 -9.66 11.77 -0.37
C PHE A 283 -8.72 12.85 -0.91
N LYS A 284 -7.59 13.06 -0.24
CA LYS A 284 -6.58 14.05 -0.62
C LYS A 284 -5.19 13.49 -0.31
N LEU A 285 -4.24 13.83 -1.19
CA LEU A 285 -2.80 13.66 -1.05
C LEU A 285 -2.13 15.03 -1.17
#